data_AF-A0A9P3LHY7-F1
#
_entry.id   AF-A0A9P3LHY7-F1
#
_cell.length_a   1.000
_cell.length_b   1.000
_cell.length_c   1.000
_cell.angle_alpha   90.00
_cell.angle_beta   90.00
_cell.angle_gamma   90.00
#
_symmetry.space_group_name_H-M   'P 1'
#
loop_
_entity.id
_entity.type
_entity.pdbx_description
1 polymer ?
#
loop_
_entity_poly.entity_id
_entity_poly.type
_entity_poly.pdbx_seq_one_letter_code
_entity_poly.pdbx_strand_id
1 'polypeptide(L)'
;MSTPPPPPPPTPPASKSRFAPYRQALQAISARTGTALPTLIVSFGLVHELTALVPLCGFFFGARALGVGDRVVQAVAAPTEGEPGWAREKARGWLDDGGRWAQRVGHRYGVFGYEKRERGKEGEEIKDANEPTQGEAATRIAGDAANAIVAYGLTKATMPLRLALSMYLAPGFARGVVDPIRRRVMSLFRRKSS
;
A
#
# COMPACT_ATOMS: atom_id res chain seq x y z
N MET A 1 -39.98 -50.12 -51.33
CA MET A 1 -38.74 -49.32 -51.43
C MET A 1 -38.64 -48.48 -50.16
N SER A 2 -37.75 -48.87 -49.23
CA SER A 2 -37.58 -48.16 -47.95
C SER A 2 -36.41 -47.19 -48.08
N THR A 3 -36.66 -45.90 -47.81
CA THR A 3 -35.64 -44.86 -47.83
C THR A 3 -34.80 -44.90 -46.54
N PRO A 4 -33.47 -44.67 -46.62
CA PRO A 4 -32.63 -44.64 -45.43
C PRO A 4 -32.84 -43.35 -44.61
N PRO A 5 -32.63 -43.38 -43.29
CA PRO A 5 -32.80 -42.22 -42.42
C PRO A 5 -31.74 -41.15 -42.69
N PRO A 6 -32.08 -39.86 -42.47
CA PRO A 6 -31.16 -38.75 -42.72
C PRO A 6 -29.98 -38.74 -41.74
N PRO A 7 -28.80 -38.25 -42.16
CA PRO A 7 -27.62 -38.18 -41.30
C PRO A 7 -27.81 -37.16 -40.16
N PRO A 8 -27.18 -37.39 -39.00
CA PRO A 8 -27.26 -36.48 -37.87
C PRO A 8 -26.59 -35.13 -38.18
N PRO A 9 -27.08 -34.02 -37.59
CA PRO A 9 -26.54 -32.70 -37.82
C PRO A 9 -25.09 -32.58 -37.30
N PRO A 10 -24.23 -31.77 -37.96
CA PRO A 10 -22.87 -31.55 -37.51
C PRO A 10 -22.84 -30.84 -36.15
N THR A 11 -22.08 -31.40 -35.20
CA THR A 11 -21.83 -30.79 -33.90
C THR A 11 -21.16 -29.42 -34.07
N PRO A 12 -21.65 -28.36 -33.37
CA PRO A 12 -21.04 -27.04 -33.45
C PRO A 12 -19.61 -27.07 -32.87
N PRO A 13 -18.66 -26.34 -33.47
CA PRO A 13 -17.30 -26.30 -32.97
C PRO A 13 -17.27 -25.67 -31.58
N ALA A 14 -16.72 -26.40 -30.61
CA ALA A 14 -16.52 -25.92 -29.25
C ALA A 14 -15.69 -24.62 -29.29
N SER A 15 -16.30 -23.49 -28.93
CA SER A 15 -15.62 -22.20 -28.88
C SER A 15 -14.47 -22.29 -27.87
N LYS A 16 -13.22 -22.27 -28.35
CA LYS A 16 -12.03 -22.30 -27.50
C LYS A 16 -12.00 -21.00 -26.69
N SER A 17 -12.37 -21.08 -25.42
CA SER A 17 -12.37 -19.93 -24.51
C SER A 17 -10.95 -19.35 -24.42
N ARG A 18 -10.79 -18.09 -24.79
CA ARG A 18 -9.53 -17.32 -24.68
C ARG A 18 -8.99 -17.24 -23.26
N PHE A 19 -9.83 -17.56 -22.26
CA PHE A 19 -9.47 -17.57 -20.85
C PHE A 19 -9.04 -18.96 -20.34
N ALA A 20 -9.15 -20.01 -21.15
CA ALA A 20 -8.72 -21.35 -20.76
C ALA A 20 -7.22 -21.42 -20.35
N PRO A 21 -6.28 -20.76 -21.07
CA PRO A 21 -4.87 -20.76 -20.67
C PRO A 21 -4.64 -20.04 -19.33
N TYR A 22 -5.35 -18.92 -19.12
CA TYR A 22 -5.29 -18.18 -17.86
C TYR A 22 -5.82 -18.99 -16.68
N ARG A 23 -6.96 -19.68 -16.85
CA ARG A 23 -7.51 -20.53 -15.80
C ARG A 23 -6.59 -21.72 -15.48
N GLN A 24 -5.95 -22.31 -16.48
CA GLN A 24 -4.96 -23.38 -16.28
C GLN A 24 -3.72 -22.90 -15.54
N ALA A 25 -3.17 -21.73 -15.90
CA ALA A 25 -2.03 -21.14 -15.19
C ALA A 25 -2.36 -20.84 -13.72
N LEU A 26 -3.55 -20.26 -13.48
CA LEU A 26 -4.03 -19.97 -12.12
C LEU A 26 -4.26 -21.26 -11.31
N GLN A 27 -4.83 -22.30 -11.93
CA GLN A 27 -5.00 -23.61 -11.30
C GLN A 27 -3.66 -24.27 -10.96
N ALA A 28 -2.65 -24.17 -11.83
CA ALA A 28 -1.31 -24.67 -11.56
C ALA A 28 -0.64 -23.94 -10.39
N ILE A 29 -0.83 -22.62 -10.28
CA ILE A 29 -0.34 -21.82 -9.14
C ILE A 29 -1.05 -22.24 -7.85
N SER A 30 -2.38 -22.39 -7.89
CA SER A 30 -3.19 -22.86 -6.75
C SER A 30 -2.78 -24.27 -6.30
N ALA A 31 -2.53 -25.18 -7.24
CA ALA A 31 -2.09 -26.54 -6.97
C ALA A 31 -0.69 -26.58 -6.33
N ARG A 32 0.25 -25.75 -6.80
CA ARG A 32 1.59 -25.62 -6.21
C ARG A 32 1.58 -24.96 -4.82
N THR A 33 0.66 -24.01 -4.59
CA THR A 33 0.56 -23.31 -3.28
C THR A 33 -0.35 -24.02 -2.29
N GLY A 34 -1.18 -24.98 -2.71
CA GLY A 34 -2.07 -25.73 -1.82
C GLY A 34 -3.20 -24.89 -1.22
N THR A 35 -3.45 -23.69 -1.76
CA THR A 35 -4.46 -22.73 -1.27
C THR A 35 -5.37 -22.31 -2.40
N ALA A 36 -6.65 -22.05 -2.11
CA ALA A 36 -7.60 -21.55 -3.10
C ALA A 36 -7.18 -20.17 -3.62
N LEU A 37 -7.24 -19.97 -4.94
CA LEU A 37 -6.88 -18.72 -5.63
C LEU A 37 -7.42 -17.43 -4.98
N PRO A 38 -8.72 -17.33 -4.61
CA PRO A 38 -9.24 -16.12 -3.98
C PRO A 38 -8.57 -15.83 -2.63
N THR A 39 -8.27 -16.88 -1.86
CA THR A 39 -7.57 -16.78 -0.58
C THR A 39 -6.14 -16.29 -0.78
N LEU A 40 -5.46 -16.76 -1.82
CA LEU A 40 -4.11 -16.30 -2.16
C LEU A 40 -4.10 -14.82 -2.54
N ILE A 41 -5.06 -14.35 -3.34
CA ILE A 41 -5.17 -12.94 -3.73
C ILE A 41 -5.43 -12.06 -2.51
N VAL A 42 -6.37 -12.45 -1.63
CA VAL A 42 -6.65 -11.71 -0.40
C VAL A 42 -5.43 -11.68 0.53
N SER A 43 -4.72 -12.81 0.66
CA SER A 43 -3.50 -12.91 1.47
C SER A 43 -2.39 -12.01 0.93
N PHE A 44 -2.18 -12.04 -0.38
CA PHE A 44 -1.22 -11.17 -1.05
C PHE A 44 -1.56 -9.70 -0.83
N GLY A 45 -2.82 -9.31 -1.01
CA GLY A 45 -3.27 -7.93 -0.74
C GLY A 45 -3.02 -7.51 0.70
N LEU A 46 -3.39 -8.33 1.69
CA LEU A 46 -3.18 -8.01 3.11
C LEU A 46 -1.69 -7.87 3.47
N VAL A 47 -0.85 -8.78 2.98
CA VAL A 47 0.61 -8.71 3.21
C VAL A 47 1.20 -7.50 2.48
N HIS A 48 0.73 -7.20 1.27
CA HIS A 48 1.15 -6.04 0.49
C HIS A 48 0.83 -4.72 1.23
N GLU A 49 -0.38 -4.61 1.78
CA GLU A 49 -0.77 -3.45 2.57
C GLU A 49 0.02 -3.35 3.89
N LEU A 50 0.21 -4.46 4.59
CA LEU A 50 0.98 -4.47 5.84
C LEU A 50 2.44 -4.05 5.59
N THR A 51 3.03 -4.53 4.51
CA THR A 51 4.40 -4.15 4.10
C THR A 51 4.47 -2.74 3.53
N ALA A 52 3.36 -2.05 3.27
CA ALA A 52 3.36 -0.61 3.00
C ALA A 52 3.25 0.21 4.29
N LEU A 53 2.38 -0.21 5.22
CA LEU A 53 2.12 0.52 6.47
C LEU A 53 3.26 0.41 7.48
N VAL A 54 3.80 -0.79 7.70
CA VAL A 54 4.85 -1.02 8.71
C VAL A 54 6.12 -0.22 8.38
N PRO A 55 6.66 -0.23 7.14
CA PRO A 55 7.81 0.60 6.82
C PRO A 55 7.49 2.10 6.87
N LEU A 56 6.29 2.52 6.46
CA LEU A 56 5.91 3.93 6.54
C LEU A 56 5.95 4.44 7.98
N CYS A 57 5.30 3.73 8.90
CA CYS A 57 5.34 4.06 10.32
C CYS A 57 6.75 3.93 10.89
N GLY A 58 7.47 2.85 10.56
CA GLY A 58 8.84 2.60 11.03
C GLY A 58 9.82 3.70 10.60
N PHE A 59 9.78 4.11 9.34
CA PHE A 59 10.60 5.21 8.83
C PHE A 59 10.21 6.55 9.46
N PHE A 60 8.92 6.81 9.69
CA PHE A 60 8.49 8.03 10.37
C PHE A 60 9.02 8.10 11.81
N PHE A 61 8.75 7.07 12.62
CA PHE A 61 9.21 7.03 14.00
C PHE A 61 10.73 6.97 14.08
N GLY A 62 11.40 6.27 13.16
CA GLY A 62 12.86 6.24 13.06
C GLY A 62 13.45 7.62 12.73
N ALA A 63 12.90 8.30 11.72
CA ALA A 63 13.35 9.65 11.34
C ALA A 63 13.12 10.66 12.49
N ARG A 64 11.97 10.57 13.16
CA ARG A 64 11.63 11.40 14.33
C ARG A 64 12.53 11.11 15.52
N ALA A 65 12.77 9.84 15.86
CA ALA A 65 13.63 9.45 16.98
C ALA A 65 15.09 9.88 16.77
N LEU A 66 15.57 9.82 15.53
CA LEU A 66 16.94 10.20 15.17
C LEU A 66 17.10 11.69 14.85
N GLY A 67 16.00 12.44 14.69
CA GLY A 67 16.02 13.85 14.30
C GLY A 67 16.65 14.09 12.93
N VAL A 68 16.56 13.11 12.01
CA VAL A 68 17.24 13.17 10.71
C VAL A 68 16.36 13.69 9.57
N GLY A 69 15.05 13.84 9.79
CA GLY A 69 14.10 14.27 8.76
C GLY A 69 14.54 15.55 8.04
N ASP A 70 14.78 16.62 8.80
CA ASP A 70 15.18 17.91 8.24
C ASP A 70 16.52 17.84 7.50
N ARG A 71 17.50 17.12 8.07
CA ARG A 71 18.83 16.95 7.45
C ARG A 71 18.76 16.23 6.12
N VAL A 72 17.92 15.19 6.02
CA VAL A 72 17.75 14.43 4.78
C VAL A 72 17.05 15.28 3.72
N VAL A 73 16.00 16.02 4.08
CA VAL A 73 15.31 16.93 3.16
C VAL A 73 16.29 17.99 2.65
N GLN A 74 17.03 18.65 3.54
CA GLN A 74 18.02 19.67 3.18
C GLN A 74 19.15 19.09 2.32
N ALA A 75 19.69 17.92 2.67
CA ALA A 75 20.77 17.29 1.91
C ALA A 75 20.37 16.93 0.48
N VAL A 76 19.12 16.54 0.25
CA VAL A 76 18.60 16.21 -1.09
C VAL A 76 18.19 17.47 -1.85
N ALA A 77 17.64 18.47 -1.16
CA ALA A 77 17.28 19.77 -1.75
C ALA A 77 18.51 20.63 -2.10
N ALA A 78 19.65 20.44 -1.40
CA ALA A 78 20.85 21.22 -1.61
C ALA A 78 21.26 21.25 -3.10
N PRO A 79 21.57 22.43 -3.65
CA PRO A 79 22.09 22.55 -5.00
C PRO A 79 23.45 21.85 -5.08
N THR A 80 23.67 21.13 -6.17
CA THR A 80 24.94 20.46 -6.45
C THR A 80 25.57 21.15 -7.64
N GLU A 81 26.88 21.40 -7.57
CA GLU A 81 27.63 21.83 -8.75
C GLU A 81 27.80 20.63 -9.69
N GLY A 82 27.14 20.67 -10.86
CA GLY A 82 27.10 19.60 -11.85
C GLY A 82 25.71 18.94 -12.01
N GLU A 83 25.59 18.03 -12.97
CA GLU A 83 24.33 17.32 -13.22
C GLU A 83 23.99 16.39 -12.04
N PRO A 84 22.78 16.51 -11.45
CA PRO A 84 22.38 15.62 -10.38
C PRO A 84 22.22 14.20 -10.94
N GLY A 85 22.91 13.22 -10.33
CA GLY A 85 22.75 11.82 -10.72
C GLY A 85 21.31 11.34 -10.61
N TRP A 86 20.91 10.42 -11.49
CA TRP A 86 19.54 9.87 -11.59
C TRP A 86 18.91 9.48 -10.24
N ALA A 87 19.69 8.90 -9.33
CA ALA A 87 19.22 8.50 -8.00
C ALA A 87 18.80 9.72 -7.15
N ARG A 88 19.54 10.83 -7.22
CA ARG A 88 19.24 12.06 -6.49
C ARG A 88 18.02 12.76 -7.08
N GLU A 89 17.89 12.77 -8.40
CA GLU A 89 16.71 13.30 -9.09
C GLU A 89 15.44 12.52 -8.70
N LYS A 90 15.51 11.19 -8.68
CA LYS A 90 14.42 10.34 -8.18
C LYS A 90 14.09 10.59 -6.71
N ALA A 91 15.12 10.72 -5.87
CA ALA A 91 14.93 11.04 -4.46
C ALA A 91 14.22 12.40 -4.27
N ARG A 92 14.62 13.43 -5.01
CA ARG A 92 13.93 14.73 -5.04
C ARG A 92 12.46 14.57 -5.41
N GLY A 93 12.17 13.89 -6.52
CA GLY A 93 10.79 13.65 -6.93
C GLY A 93 9.95 12.91 -5.87
N TRP A 94 10.55 11.95 -5.16
CA TRP A 94 9.86 11.25 -4.07
C TRP A 94 9.64 12.11 -2.82
N LEU A 95 10.58 13.00 -2.49
CA LEU A 95 10.40 13.97 -1.41
C LEU A 95 9.34 15.01 -1.78
N ASP A 96 9.31 15.50 -3.02
CA ASP A 96 8.28 16.43 -3.48
C ASP A 96 6.88 15.80 -3.43
N ASP A 97 6.77 14.55 -3.87
CA ASP A 97 5.54 13.76 -3.74
C ASP A 97 5.14 13.57 -2.27
N GLY A 98 6.14 13.31 -1.41
CA GLY A 98 5.99 13.21 0.04
C GLY A 98 5.49 14.50 0.66
N GLY A 99 5.98 15.66 0.21
CA GLY A 99 5.54 16.99 0.65
C GLY A 99 4.07 17.21 0.34
N ARG A 100 3.65 16.91 -0.90
CA ARG A 100 2.24 17.04 -1.31
C ARG A 100 1.33 16.07 -0.56
N TRP A 101 1.81 14.85 -0.29
CA TRP A 101 1.08 13.88 0.52
C TRP A 101 0.96 14.33 1.97
N ALA A 102 2.06 14.73 2.62
CA ALA A 102 2.12 15.17 3.99
C ALA A 102 1.24 16.40 4.21
N GLN A 103 1.26 17.37 3.28
CA GLN A 103 0.37 18.52 3.32
C GLN A 103 -1.10 18.09 3.21
N ARG A 104 -1.45 17.22 2.25
CA ARG A 104 -2.84 16.77 2.04
C ARG A 104 -3.38 15.99 3.24
N VAL A 105 -2.59 15.07 3.79
CA VAL A 105 -2.97 14.23 4.93
C VAL A 105 -2.98 15.07 6.20
N GLY A 106 -1.97 15.92 6.39
CA GLY A 106 -1.86 16.85 7.50
C GLY A 106 -3.08 17.76 7.61
N HIS A 107 -3.45 18.47 6.54
CA HIS A 107 -4.62 19.35 6.55
C HIS A 107 -5.95 18.59 6.70
N ARG A 108 -6.02 17.34 6.21
CA ARG A 108 -7.25 16.54 6.30
C ARG A 108 -7.51 16.02 7.71
N TYR A 109 -6.45 15.64 8.42
CA TYR A 109 -6.57 14.94 9.71
C TYR A 109 -6.01 15.72 10.89
N GLY A 110 -5.41 16.89 10.67
CA GLY A 110 -4.77 17.66 11.74
C GLY A 110 -3.48 17.02 12.24
N VAL A 111 -2.69 16.41 11.35
CA VAL A 111 -1.50 15.61 11.71
C VAL A 111 -0.23 16.23 11.13
N PHE A 112 0.95 15.83 11.64
CA PHE A 112 2.25 16.37 11.24
C PHE A 112 2.39 17.89 11.46
N GLY A 113 1.66 18.44 12.44
CA GLY A 113 1.68 19.86 12.77
C GLY A 113 0.86 20.76 11.84
N TYR A 114 0.07 20.20 10.94
CA TYR A 114 -0.92 20.95 10.17
C TYR A 114 -2.24 21.05 10.94
N GLU A 115 -2.88 22.21 10.94
CA GLU A 115 -4.24 22.36 11.44
C GLU A 115 -5.24 21.67 10.52
N LYS A 116 -6.20 20.97 11.13
CA LYS A 116 -7.28 20.34 10.39
C LYS A 116 -8.12 21.44 9.74
N ARG A 117 -8.23 21.42 8.40
CA ARG A 117 -9.14 22.32 7.69
C ARG A 117 -10.58 21.95 8.01
N GLU A 118 -11.16 22.59 9.01
CA GLU A 118 -12.61 22.61 9.19
C GLU A 118 -13.21 23.55 8.15
N ARG A 119 -13.99 22.98 7.24
CA ARG A 119 -14.69 23.74 6.20
C ARG A 119 -15.74 24.63 6.89
N GLY A 120 -15.37 25.88 7.19
CA GLY A 120 -16.29 26.91 7.70
C GLY A 120 -15.94 27.57 9.03
N LYS A 121 -14.77 27.31 9.62
CA LYS A 121 -14.29 28.03 10.82
C LYS A 121 -12.93 28.67 10.55
N GLU A 122 -12.95 29.79 9.84
CA GLU A 122 -11.84 30.73 9.88
C GLU A 122 -12.00 31.55 11.18
N GLY A 123 -11.15 31.30 12.18
CA GLY A 123 -10.97 32.23 13.30
C GLY A 123 -11.48 31.78 14.67
N GLU A 124 -11.02 30.65 15.19
CA GLU A 124 -10.89 30.50 16.65
C GLU A 124 -9.48 29.99 16.97
N GLU A 125 -8.60 30.94 17.33
CA GLU A 125 -7.37 30.65 18.08
C GLU A 125 -7.77 29.95 19.38
N ILE A 126 -7.63 28.62 19.42
CA ILE A 126 -7.67 27.89 20.69
C ILE A 126 -6.31 28.13 21.36
N LYS A 127 -6.25 29.22 22.13
CA LYS A 127 -5.23 29.43 23.16
C LYS A 127 -5.50 28.45 24.29
N ASP A 128 -4.82 27.31 24.30
CA ASP A 128 -4.74 26.46 25.48
C ASP A 128 -3.34 26.52 26.12
N ALA A 129 -3.38 26.70 27.44
CA ALA A 129 -2.30 27.15 28.30
C ALA A 129 -1.23 26.06 28.52
N ASN A 130 -0.27 25.98 27.61
CA ASN A 130 1.11 25.55 27.89
C ASN A 130 1.98 25.87 26.66
N GLU A 131 2.23 27.15 26.36
CA GLU A 131 2.94 27.53 25.12
C GLU A 131 4.43 27.18 25.20
N PRO A 132 4.94 26.20 24.42
CA PRO A 132 6.33 26.26 24.00
C PRO A 132 6.50 27.53 23.15
N THR A 133 7.56 28.30 23.40
CA THR A 133 7.95 29.49 22.62
C THR A 133 7.64 29.26 21.14
N GLN A 134 6.90 30.16 20.48
CA GLN A 134 6.40 29.98 19.10
C GLN A 134 7.43 29.37 18.12
N GLY A 135 8.72 29.67 18.31
CA GLY A 135 9.81 29.06 17.55
C GLY A 135 9.99 27.55 17.74
N GLU A 136 9.83 27.01 18.95
CA GLU A 136 9.90 25.57 19.24
C GLU A 136 8.71 24.80 18.67
N ALA A 137 7.51 25.38 18.75
CA ALA A 137 6.30 24.81 18.14
C ALA A 137 6.47 24.74 16.60
N ALA A 138 6.85 25.85 15.97
CA ALA A 138 7.10 25.91 14.54
C ALA A 138 8.21 24.93 14.09
N THR A 139 9.29 24.81 14.87
CA THR A 139 10.38 23.86 14.58
C THR A 139 9.93 22.41 14.68
N ARG A 140 9.12 22.06 15.69
CA ARG A 140 8.59 20.69 15.84
C ARG A 140 7.58 20.35 14.73
N ILE A 141 6.74 21.32 14.35
CA ILE A 141 5.78 21.18 13.24
C ILE A 141 6.54 20.94 11.92
N ALA A 142 7.55 21.76 11.63
CA ALA A 142 8.40 21.58 10.45
C ALA A 142 9.13 20.24 10.45
N GLY A 143 9.69 19.85 11.60
CA GLY A 143 10.39 18.58 11.75
C GLY A 143 9.48 17.36 11.56
N ASP A 144 8.24 17.38 12.05
CA ASP A 144 7.28 16.30 11.84
C ASP A 144 6.81 16.18 10.39
N ALA A 145 6.63 17.31 9.71
CA ALA A 145 6.41 17.32 8.28
C ALA A 145 7.62 16.73 7.54
N ALA A 146 8.84 17.12 7.87
CA ALA A 146 10.05 16.59 7.25
C ALA A 146 10.22 15.07 7.49
N ASN A 147 9.96 14.60 8.70
CA ASN A 147 9.95 13.17 9.03
C ASN A 147 8.92 12.39 8.18
N ALA A 148 7.72 12.94 8.01
CA ALA A 148 6.66 12.35 7.18
C ALA A 148 7.04 12.30 5.70
N ILE A 149 7.66 13.37 5.18
CA ILE A 149 8.13 13.46 3.80
C ILE A 149 9.22 12.41 3.53
N VAL A 150 10.21 12.31 4.41
CA VAL A 150 11.29 11.33 4.31
C VAL A 150 10.75 9.91 4.43
N ALA A 151 9.84 9.66 5.37
CA ALA A 151 9.22 8.35 5.54
C ALA A 151 8.44 7.92 4.30
N TYR A 152 7.69 8.83 3.68
CA TYR A 152 7.00 8.58 2.42
C TYR A 152 7.98 8.27 1.29
N GLY A 153 9.04 9.08 1.14
CA GLY A 153 10.06 8.90 0.12
C GLY A 153 10.80 7.56 0.26
N LEU A 154 11.23 7.21 1.47
CA LEU A 154 11.86 5.93 1.78
C LEU A 154 10.93 4.75 1.55
N THR A 155 9.66 4.88 1.97
CA THR A 155 8.64 3.87 1.67
C THR A 155 8.56 3.68 0.16
N LYS A 156 8.49 4.75 -0.63
CA LYS A 156 8.46 4.67 -2.09
C LYS A 156 9.71 4.01 -2.68
N ALA A 157 10.89 4.28 -2.11
CA ALA A 157 12.13 3.61 -2.51
C ALA A 157 12.11 2.09 -2.28
N THR A 158 11.40 1.61 -1.25
CA THR A 158 11.27 0.16 -0.98
C THR A 158 10.21 -0.53 -1.84
N MET A 159 9.49 0.18 -2.74
CA MET A 159 8.47 -0.43 -3.63
C MET A 159 8.93 -1.75 -4.31
N PRO A 160 10.13 -1.83 -4.93
CA PRO A 160 10.56 -3.06 -5.60
C PRO A 160 10.78 -4.21 -4.62
N LEU A 161 11.35 -3.90 -3.46
CA LEU A 161 11.58 -4.88 -2.39
C LEU A 161 10.26 -5.39 -1.82
N ARG A 162 9.24 -4.52 -1.70
CA ARG A 162 7.90 -4.88 -1.20
C ARG A 162 7.19 -5.88 -2.11
N LEU A 163 7.35 -5.77 -3.41
CA LEU A 163 6.83 -6.75 -4.38
C LEU A 163 7.50 -8.12 -4.20
N ALA A 164 8.84 -8.15 -4.13
CA ALA A 164 9.58 -9.39 -3.95
C ALA A 164 9.23 -10.08 -2.62
N LEU A 165 9.17 -9.31 -1.52
CA LEU A 165 8.84 -9.84 -0.20
C LEU A 165 7.40 -10.34 -0.12
N SER A 166 6.43 -9.61 -0.71
CA SER A 166 5.03 -10.02 -0.73
C SER A 166 4.82 -11.32 -1.52
N MET A 167 5.50 -11.48 -2.67
CA MET A 167 5.46 -12.72 -3.44
C MET A 167 6.01 -13.92 -2.67
N TYR A 168 7.07 -13.70 -1.88
CA TYR A 168 7.70 -14.75 -1.08
C TYR A 168 6.87 -15.15 0.15
N LEU A 169 6.27 -14.17 0.85
CA LEU A 169 5.53 -14.41 2.10
C LEU A 169 4.06 -14.81 1.90
N ALA A 170 3.44 -14.44 0.78
CA ALA A 170 2.02 -14.71 0.51
C ALA A 170 1.62 -16.20 0.67
N PRO A 171 2.41 -17.20 0.19
CA PRO A 171 2.07 -18.61 0.36
C PRO A 171 2.03 -19.07 1.83
N GLY A 172 2.95 -18.56 2.65
CA GLY A 172 3.02 -18.89 4.09
C GLY A 172 1.88 -18.24 4.87
N PHE A 173 1.60 -16.96 4.61
CA PHE A 173 0.53 -16.22 5.26
C PHE A 173 -0.86 -16.75 4.90
N ALA A 174 -1.08 -17.17 3.64
CA ALA A 174 -2.34 -17.76 3.20
C ALA A 174 -2.70 -19.02 4.00
N ARG A 175 -1.70 -19.89 4.26
CA ARG A 175 -1.89 -21.13 5.02
C ARG A 175 -2.01 -20.88 6.52
N GLY A 176 -1.21 -19.97 7.07
CA GLY A 176 -1.12 -19.73 8.51
C GLY A 176 -2.25 -18.87 9.09
N VAL A 177 -2.73 -17.88 8.33
CA VAL A 177 -3.66 -16.85 8.86
C VAL A 177 -4.98 -16.85 8.11
N VAL A 178 -4.97 -16.84 6.78
CA VAL A 178 -6.20 -16.59 6.01
C VAL A 178 -7.08 -17.83 5.89
N ASP A 179 -6.52 -19.02 5.66
CA ASP A 179 -7.28 -20.27 5.65
C ASP A 179 -8.00 -20.57 6.98
N PRO A 180 -7.38 -20.45 8.17
CA PRO A 180 -8.10 -20.67 9.43
C PRO A 180 -9.17 -19.61 9.69
N ILE A 181 -8.94 -18.34 9.36
CA ILE A 181 -9.95 -17.27 9.49
C ILE A 181 -11.13 -17.55 8.54
N ARG A 182 -10.86 -17.86 7.27
CA ARG A 182 -11.90 -18.22 6.29
C ARG A 182 -12.74 -19.40 6.77
N ARG A 183 -12.11 -20.45 7.29
CA ARG A 183 -12.83 -21.62 7.84
C ARG A 183 -13.71 -21.24 9.02
N ARG A 184 -13.24 -20.38 9.94
CA ARG A 184 -14.04 -19.87 11.07
C ARG A 184 -15.21 -19.00 10.62
N VAL A 185 -14.99 -18.04 9.73
CA VAL A 185 -16.04 -17.16 9.20
C VAL A 185 -17.09 -17.96 8.43
N MET A 186 -16.67 -18.86 7.53
CA MET A 186 -17.61 -19.73 6.80
C MET A 186 -18.37 -20.67 7.73
N SER A 187 -17.77 -21.13 8.84
CA SER A 187 -18.50 -21.95 9.82
C SER A 187 -19.61 -21.18 10.55
N LEU A 188 -19.44 -19.88 10.75
CA LEU A 188 -20.46 -19.02 11.35
C LEU A 188 -21.63 -18.79 10.38
N PHE A 189 -21.35 -18.61 9.08
CA PHE A 189 -22.40 -18.46 8.07
C PHE A 189 -23.12 -19.79 7.77
N ARG A 190 -22.42 -20.94 7.79
CA ARG A 190 -23.04 -22.25 7.54
C ARG A 190 -23.97 -22.70 8.68
N ARG A 191 -23.76 -22.19 9.90
CA ARG A 191 -24.65 -22.42 11.06
C ARG A 191 -25.99 -21.68 10.98
N LYS A 192 -26.12 -20.67 10.11
CA LYS A 192 -27.37 -19.88 9.98
C LYS A 192 -28.32 -20.42 8.89
N SER A 193 -27.94 -21.50 8.22
CA SER A 193 -28.68 -22.10 7.09
C SER A 193 -29.33 -23.44 7.44
N SER A 194 -29.32 -23.85 8.71
CA SER A 194 -30.02 -25.04 9.20
C SER A 194 -31.00 -24.63 10.28
#